data_AF-A0A2A3E3M4-F1
#
_entry.id   AF-A0A2A3E3M4-F1
#
_cell.length_a   1.000
_cell.length_b   1.000
_cell.length_c   1.000
_cell.angle_alpha   90.00
_cell.angle_beta   90.00
_cell.angle_gamma   90.00
#
_symmetry.space_group_name_H-M   'P 1'
#
loop_
_entity.id
_entity.type
_entity.pdbx_description
1 polymer ?
#
loop_
_entity_poly.entity_id
_entity_poly.type
_entity_poly.pdbx_seq_one_letter_code
_entity_poly.pdbx_strand_id
1 'polypeptide(L)' 'MGIFMDGVEARRKILKGRKTITRRYYWGTVIPAWSIVLLIGISILLAGGGLYVLLQKFVVDNAEIEESHSYQPALQNEA' A
#
# COMPACT_ATOMS: atom_id res chain seq x y z
N MET A 1 -14.93 -13.14 5.37
CA MET A 1 -15.76 -14.30 5.80
C MET A 1 -15.77 -14.42 7.33
N GLY A 2 -16.15 -13.37 8.07
CA GLY A 2 -16.02 -13.35 9.55
C GLY A 2 -17.18 -12.68 10.28
N ILE A 3 -17.80 -11.66 9.69
CA ILE A 3 -18.82 -10.85 10.39
C ILE A 3 -20.16 -11.60 10.54
N PHE A 4 -20.49 -12.53 9.62
CA PHE A 4 -21.79 -13.20 9.60
C PHE A 4 -21.82 -14.61 10.21
N MET A 5 -20.66 -15.24 10.46
CA MET A 5 -20.61 -16.63 11.00
C MET A 5 -20.75 -16.68 12.52
N ASP A 6 -20.28 -15.65 13.22
CA ASP A 6 -20.32 -15.57 14.69
C ASP A 6 -21.74 -15.73 15.26
N GLY A 7 -22.74 -15.09 14.66
CA GLY A 7 -24.13 -15.21 15.08
C GLY A 7 -24.72 -16.61 14.87
N VAL A 8 -24.30 -17.31 13.81
CA VAL A 8 -24.78 -18.67 13.49
C VAL A 8 -24.19 -19.69 14.45
N GLU A 9 -22.91 -19.54 14.80
CA GLU A 9 -22.25 -20.36 15.81
C GLU A 9 -22.82 -20.14 17.21
N ALA A 10 -23.17 -18.90 17.56
CA ALA A 10 -23.88 -18.56 18.79
C ALA A 10 -25.18 -19.35 18.91
N ARG A 11 -26.02 -19.20 17.89
CA ARG A 11 -27.35 -19.78 17.83
C ARG A 11 -27.26 -21.30 17.86
N ARG A 12 -26.32 -21.89 17.13
CA ARG A 12 -26.06 -23.34 17.13
C ARG A 12 -25.65 -23.86 18.51
N LYS A 13 -24.82 -23.13 19.27
CA LYS A 13 -24.36 -23.55 20.61
C LYS A 13 -25.46 -23.43 21.66
N ILE A 14 -26.31 -22.41 21.56
CA ILE A 14 -27.49 -22.22 22.43
C ILE A 14 -28.55 -23.29 22.17
N LEU A 15 -28.92 -23.52 20.90
CA LEU A 15 -29.94 -24.52 20.53
C LEU A 15 -29.52 -25.96 20.85
N LYS A 16 -28.21 -26.24 20.93
CA LYS A 16 -27.68 -27.54 21.37
C LYS A 16 -27.56 -27.67 22.90
N GLY A 17 -28.05 -26.69 23.67
CA GLY A 17 -28.04 -26.71 25.14
C GLY A 17 -26.64 -26.73 25.78
N ARG A 18 -25.59 -26.51 24.99
CA ARG A 18 -24.20 -26.81 25.40
C ARG A 18 -23.51 -25.63 26.10
N LYS A 19 -24.10 -24.43 26.08
CA LYS A 19 -23.54 -23.22 26.73
C LYS A 19 -24.53 -22.06 26.75
N THR A 20 -24.65 -21.36 27.88
CA THR A 20 -25.29 -20.03 27.96
C THR A 20 -24.30 -18.98 27.46
N ILE A 21 -24.45 -18.55 26.22
CA ILE A 21 -23.59 -17.53 25.61
C ILE A 21 -24.08 -16.15 26.03
N THR A 22 -23.27 -15.41 26.79
CA THR A 22 -23.51 -14.00 27.11
C THR A 22 -22.89 -13.11 26.04
N ARG A 23 -23.43 -11.89 25.85
CA ARG A 23 -23.02 -10.91 24.83
C ARG A 23 -21.51 -10.61 24.79
N ARG A 24 -20.77 -10.89 25.88
CA ARG A 24 -19.31 -10.75 25.97
C ARG A 24 -18.50 -11.79 25.18
N TYR A 25 -19.13 -12.82 24.61
CA TYR A 25 -18.42 -13.87 23.88
C TYR A 25 -18.01 -13.46 22.44
N TYR A 26 -18.56 -12.37 21.90
CA TYR A 26 -18.34 -11.92 20.51
C TYR A 26 -17.47 -10.66 20.38
N TRP A 27 -16.49 -10.49 21.26
CA TRP A 27 -15.40 -9.55 20.97
C TRP A 27 -14.47 -10.14 19.92
N GLY A 28 -14.94 -10.13 18.67
CA GLY A 28 -14.09 -10.31 17.51
C GLY A 28 -13.09 -9.16 17.41
N THR A 29 -11.96 -9.40 16.76
CA THR A 29 -10.99 -8.37 16.46
C THR A 29 -11.67 -7.27 15.64
N VAL A 30 -11.61 -6.02 16.14
CA VAL A 30 -12.21 -4.84 15.47
C VAL A 30 -11.70 -4.70 14.04
N ILE A 31 -10.48 -5.17 13.79
CA ILE A 31 -9.84 -5.15 12.48
C ILE A 31 -10.02 -6.53 11.83
N PRO A 32 -10.72 -6.63 10.69
CA PRO A 32 -10.89 -7.89 9.99
C PRO A 32 -9.60 -8.28 9.25
N ALA A 33 -9.26 -9.57 9.20
CA ALA A 33 -7.98 -10.03 8.63
C ALA A 33 -7.72 -9.58 7.17
N TRP A 34 -8.76 -9.44 6.35
CA TRP A 34 -8.63 -8.98 4.96
C TRP A 34 -8.16 -7.53 4.84
N SER A 35 -8.41 -6.68 5.84
CA SER A 35 -7.97 -5.29 5.79
C SER A 35 -6.46 -5.17 5.96
N ILE A 36 -5.83 -6.08 6.69
CA ILE A 36 -4.36 -6.11 6.86
C ILE A 36 -3.70 -6.36 5.50
N VAL A 37 -4.20 -7.32 4.74
CA VAL A 37 -3.69 -7.63 3.39
C VAL A 37 -3.86 -6.45 2.44
N LEU A 38 -5.01 -5.76 2.49
CA LEU A 38 -5.21 -4.55 1.68
C LEU A 38 -4.24 -3.43 2.03
N LEU A 39 -4.03 -3.15 3.32
CA LEU A 39 -3.10 -2.11 3.76
C LEU A 39 -1.67 -2.40 3.31
N ILE A 40 -1.25 -3.66 3.40
CA ILE A 40 0.07 -4.09 2.90
C ILE A 40 0.14 -3.91 1.38
N GLY A 41 -0.89 -4.32 0.63
CA GLY A 41 -0.93 -4.15 -0.82
C GLY A 41 -0.82 -2.69 -1.26
N ILE A 42 -1.58 -1.80 -0.63
CA ILE A 42 -1.52 -0.35 -0.88
C ILE A 42 -0.12 0.20 -0.56
N SER A 43 0.47 -0.22 0.56
CA SER A 43 1.82 0.20 0.95
C SER A 43 2.87 -0.16 -0.10
N ILE A 44 2.81 -1.38 -0.64
CA ILE A 44 3.75 -1.83 -1.69
C ILE A 44 3.57 -1.01 -2.98
N LEU A 45 2.32 -0.72 -3.37
CA LEU A 45 2.05 0.11 -4.55
C LEU A 45 2.59 1.54 -4.38
N LEU A 46 2.39 2.14 -3.20
CA LEU A 46 2.94 3.47 -2.90
C LEU A 46 4.46 3.46 -2.85
N ALA A 47 5.07 2.42 -2.27
CA ALA A 47 6.52 2.29 -2.23
C ALA A 47 7.12 2.15 -3.64
N GLY A 48 6.55 1.30 -4.49
CA GLY A 48 6.99 1.12 -5.87
C GLY A 48 6.78 2.36 -6.73
N GLY A 49 5.60 2.98 -6.65
CA GLY A 49 5.29 4.21 -7.36
C GLY A 49 6.15 5.39 -6.88
N GLY A 50 6.36 5.52 -5.57
CA GLY A 50 7.24 6.54 -4.99
C GLY A 50 8.69 6.36 -5.42
N LEU A 51 9.19 5.12 -5.44
CA LEU A 51 10.53 4.81 -5.94
C LEU A 51 10.68 5.19 -7.41
N TYR A 52 9.68 4.91 -8.25
CA TYR A 52 9.70 5.30 -9.66
C TYR A 52 9.79 6.83 -9.84
N VAL A 53 8.96 7.59 -9.12
CA VAL A 53 8.99 9.06 -9.16
C VAL A 53 10.33 9.60 -8.67
N LEU A 54 10.90 9.00 -7.63
CA LEU A 54 12.22 9.37 -7.13
C LEU A 54 13.29 9.16 -8.19
N LEU A 55 13.33 7.99 -8.85
CA LEU A 55 14.30 7.73 -9.92
C LEU A 55 14.09 8.67 -11.12
N GLN A 56 12.85 8.95 -11.51
CA GLN A 56 12.55 9.91 -12.57
C GLN A 56 13.18 11.28 -12.25
N LYS A 57 12.93 11.78 -11.04
CA LYS A 57 13.44 13.07 -10.54
C LYS A 57 14.95 13.11 -10.39
N PHE A 58 15.59 12.01 -10.00
CA PHE A 58 17.03 12.00 -9.74
C PHE A 58 17.88 11.62 -10.95
N VAL A 59 17.41 10.74 -11.82
CA VAL A 59 18.21 10.23 -12.94
C VAL A 59 17.91 10.99 -14.22
N VAL A 60 16.63 11.19 -14.53
CA VAL A 60 16.23 11.81 -15.80
C VAL A 60 16.37 13.32 -15.74
N ASP A 61 15.86 13.98 -14.69
CA ASP A 61 15.95 15.44 -14.59
C ASP A 61 17.42 15.93 -14.46
N ASN A 62 18.34 15.14 -13.87
CA ASN A 62 19.76 15.52 -13.79
C ASN A 62 20.51 15.31 -15.12
N ALA A 63 20.11 14.32 -15.93
CA ALA A 63 20.73 14.10 -17.25
C ALA A 63 20.39 15.23 -18.24
N GLU A 64 19.16 15.76 -18.21
CA GLU A 64 18.78 16.92 -19.06
C GLU A 64 19.52 18.21 -18.67
N ILE A 65 19.90 18.38 -17.40
CA ILE A 65 20.61 19.57 -16.94
C ILE A 65 22.06 19.58 -17.47
N GLU A 66 22.71 18.42 -17.59
CA GLU A 66 24.07 18.32 -18.17
C GLU A 66 24.09 18.53 -19.70
N GLU A 67 23.03 18.17 -20.42
CA GLU A 67 22.92 18.36 -21.87
C GLU A 67 22.54 19.80 -22.29
N SER A 68 22.62 20.78 -21.39
CA SER A 68 22.70 22.19 -21.77
C SER A 68 24.06 22.49 -22.41
N HIS A 69 24.30 21.87 -23.57
CA HIS A 69 25.42 22.13 -24.47
C HIS A 69 25.35 23.59 -24.89
N SER A 70 25.98 24.47 -24.11
CA SER A 70 26.38 25.79 -24.56
C SER A 70 27.28 25.58 -25.77
N TYR A 71 26.71 25.71 -26.96
CA TYR A 71 27.44 25.73 -28.21
C TYR A 71 28.46 26.87 -28.09
N GLN A 72 29.71 26.52 -27.79
CA GLN A 72 30.81 27.46 -27.78
C GLN A 72 31.31 27.49 -29.22
N PRO A 73 30.97 28.51 -30.03
CA PRO A 73 31.50 28.60 -31.37
C PRO A 73 33.02 28.67 -31.27
N ALA A 74 33.71 27.85 -32.06
CA ALA A 74 35.16 27.86 -32.12
C ALA A 74 35.64 29.28 -32.48
N LEU A 75 36.53 29.85 -31.67
CA LEU A 75 37.22 31.10 -32.00
C LEU A 75 38.04 30.85 -33.26
N GLN A 76 37.49 31.28 -34.39
CA GLN A 76 38.13 31.24 -35.69
C GLN A 76 39.13 32.38 -35.71
N ASN A 77 40.37 32.09 -35.31
CA ASN A 77 41.48 33.04 -35.44
C ASN A 77 41.73 33.25 -36.93
N GLU A 78 41.21 34.36 -37.45
CA GLU A 78 41.50 34.83 -38.81
C GLU A 78 42.93 35.37 -38.88
N ALA A 79 43.72 34.75 -39.78
CA ALA A 79 44.93 35.20 -40.48
C ALA A 79 46.06 35.89 -39.68
#